data_AF-A0A839UYF0-F1
#
_entry.id   AF-A0A839UYF0-F1
#
_cell.length_a   1.000
_cell.length_b   1.000
_cell.length_c   1.000
_cell.angle_alpha   90.00
_cell.angle_beta   90.00
_cell.angle_gamma   90.00
#
_symmetry.space_group_name_H-M   'P 1'
#
loop_
_entity.id
_entity.type
_entity.pdbx_description
1 polymer ?
#
loop_
_entity_poly.entity_id
_entity_poly.type
_entity_poly.pdbx_seq_one_letter_code
_entity_poly.pdbx_strand_id
1 'polypeptide(L)'
;MTTTAMKPSARRLPAWMLPGVAGVLLLVAMALSTHVVVIGSSADQREEAFSPDAFAAGAFPKIAAWVDSHAADAADLARGLASDRDATVAKHGTPGSIGPELAVRFTGTLGEPQRGIYPVSVAGLPDGQHIRVQMGPAINGTDLRDVTGTIAFGQFRNQIDYQNAAAAINREMKKQVLAPLGTASLSGKTLTVTGVLQMINPTSWLVTPVAVKMP
;
A
#
# COMPACT_ATOMS: atom_id res chain seq x y z
N MET A 1 -23.75 53.51 -66.15
CA MET A 1 -24.78 53.17 -65.15
C MET A 1 -24.70 51.68 -64.88
N THR A 2 -24.90 51.33 -63.61
CA THR A 2 -24.43 50.16 -62.86
C THR A 2 -25.04 48.81 -63.23
N THR A 3 -24.20 47.78 -63.36
CA THR A 3 -24.61 46.36 -63.43
C THR A 3 -24.72 45.79 -62.01
N THR A 4 -25.93 45.44 -61.60
CA THR A 4 -26.24 44.85 -60.28
C THR A 4 -25.90 43.37 -60.25
N ALA A 5 -25.04 42.94 -59.32
CA ALA A 5 -24.68 41.55 -59.07
C ALA A 5 -25.79 40.81 -58.30
N MET A 6 -26.16 39.62 -58.78
CA MET A 6 -27.17 38.76 -58.16
C MET A 6 -26.55 37.98 -56.98
N LYS A 7 -27.17 38.10 -55.79
CA LYS A 7 -26.73 37.48 -54.53
C LYS A 7 -27.21 36.01 -54.47
N PRO A 8 -26.37 35.01 -54.15
CA PRO A 8 -26.84 33.63 -54.06
C PRO A 8 -27.72 33.43 -52.82
N SER A 9 -28.91 32.88 -53.04
CA SER A 9 -29.84 32.42 -52.00
C SER A 9 -29.30 31.14 -51.36
N ALA A 10 -28.87 31.22 -50.10
CA ALA A 10 -28.50 30.04 -49.34
C ALA A 10 -29.77 29.25 -48.97
N ARG A 11 -29.96 28.07 -49.57
CA ARG A 11 -31.01 27.12 -49.18
C ARG A 11 -30.81 26.72 -47.72
N ARG A 12 -31.67 27.21 -46.83
CA ARG A 12 -31.71 26.82 -45.42
C ARG A 12 -32.36 25.44 -45.32
N LEU A 13 -31.69 24.49 -44.68
CA LEU A 13 -32.26 23.17 -44.39
C LEU A 13 -33.48 23.32 -43.46
N PRO A 14 -34.56 22.55 -43.65
CA PRO A 14 -35.77 22.69 -42.86
C PRO A 14 -35.51 22.27 -41.40
N ALA A 15 -36.08 23.03 -40.46
CA ALA A 15 -35.76 22.96 -39.03
C ALA A 15 -35.91 21.57 -38.38
N TRP A 16 -36.78 20.72 -38.94
CA TRP A 16 -37.02 19.36 -38.45
C TRP A 16 -35.88 18.37 -38.75
N MET A 17 -34.97 18.71 -39.67
CA MET A 17 -33.80 17.85 -40.01
C MET A 17 -32.58 18.12 -39.12
N LEU A 18 -32.54 19.23 -38.39
CA LEU A 18 -31.43 19.56 -37.48
C LEU A 18 -31.16 18.51 -36.38
N PRO A 19 -32.15 17.94 -35.67
CA PRO A 19 -31.87 16.92 -34.65
C PRO A 19 -31.29 15.63 -35.26
N GLY A 20 -31.71 15.26 -36.47
CA GLY A 20 -31.16 14.10 -37.19
C GLY A 20 -29.69 14.31 -37.58
N VAL A 21 -29.36 15.50 -38.13
CA VAL A 21 -27.99 15.85 -38.48
C VAL A 21 -27.10 15.93 -37.24
N ALA A 22 -27.58 16.52 -36.15
CA ALA A 22 -26.86 16.56 -34.89
C ALA A 22 -26.60 15.16 -34.31
N GLY A 23 -27.59 14.26 -34.38
CA GLY A 23 -27.44 12.87 -33.95
C GLY A 23 -26.39 12.10 -34.76
N VAL A 24 -26.38 12.26 -36.09
CA VAL A 24 -25.36 11.63 -36.96
C VAL A 24 -23.97 12.18 -36.67
N LEU A 25 -23.82 13.50 -36.49
CA LEU A 25 -22.55 14.11 -36.14
C LEU A 25 -22.04 13.62 -34.77
N LEU A 26 -22.93 13.44 -33.80
CA LEU A 26 -22.58 12.88 -32.50
C LEU A 26 -22.08 11.44 -32.63
N LEU A 27 -22.77 10.60 -33.41
CA LEU A 27 -22.35 9.21 -33.64
C LEU A 27 -20.98 9.12 -34.33
N VAL A 28 -20.72 10.00 -35.31
CA VAL A 28 -19.41 10.10 -35.96
C VAL A 28 -18.34 10.56 -34.98
N ALA A 29 -18.63 11.55 -34.13
CA ALA A 29 -17.70 12.00 -33.09
C ALA A 29 -17.40 10.88 -32.07
N MET A 30 -18.40 10.10 -31.65
CA MET A 30 -18.21 8.94 -30.78
C MET A 30 -17.34 7.87 -31.46
N ALA A 31 -17.58 7.57 -32.73
CA ALA A 31 -16.80 6.60 -33.49
C ALA A 31 -15.34 7.06 -33.71
N LEU A 32 -15.12 8.36 -33.96
CA LEU A 32 -13.78 8.94 -34.07
C LEU A 32 -13.06 9.03 -32.70
N SER A 33 -13.82 9.07 -31.60
CA SER A 33 -13.29 9.10 -30.23
C SER A 33 -13.00 7.70 -29.67
N THR A 34 -13.56 6.64 -30.26
CA THR A 34 -13.24 5.26 -29.87
C THR A 34 -11.92 4.81 -30.44
N HIS A 35 -10.93 4.63 -29.57
CA HIS A 35 -9.66 3.99 -29.90
C HIS A 35 -9.74 2.47 -29.66
N VAL A 36 -9.73 1.68 -30.73
CA VAL A 36 -9.78 0.21 -30.65
C VAL A 36 -8.36 -0.35 -30.58
N VAL A 37 -8.00 -0.93 -29.44
CA VAL A 37 -6.72 -1.65 -29.29
C VAL A 37 -6.94 -3.13 -29.62
N VAL A 38 -6.27 -3.60 -30.67
CA VAL A 38 -6.29 -5.01 -31.07
C VAL A 38 -5.27 -5.78 -30.23
N ILE A 39 -5.72 -6.85 -29.58
CA ILE A 39 -4.88 -7.78 -28.81
C ILE A 39 -3.73 -8.29 -29.70
N GLY A 40 -2.48 -8.01 -29.34
CA GLY A 40 -1.24 -8.38 -30.03
C GLY A 40 -0.64 -7.32 -30.98
N SER A 41 -1.24 -6.13 -31.09
CA SER A 41 -0.69 -5.04 -31.94
C SER A 41 0.45 -4.27 -31.27
N SER A 42 1.19 -3.45 -32.02
CA SER A 42 2.19 -2.51 -31.44
C SER A 42 1.55 -1.41 -30.56
N ALA A 43 0.22 -1.24 -30.62
CA ALA A 43 -0.57 -0.47 -29.67
C ALA A 43 -1.03 -1.30 -28.46
N ASP A 44 -1.00 -2.64 -28.56
CA ASP A 44 -1.02 -3.58 -27.42
C ASP A 44 0.41 -3.71 -26.88
N GLN A 45 0.98 -2.57 -26.47
CA GLN A 45 2.11 -2.58 -25.53
C GLN A 45 1.54 -3.09 -24.20
N ARG A 46 1.40 -4.41 -24.09
CA ARG A 46 1.62 -5.05 -22.80
C ARG A 46 3.10 -4.84 -22.49
N GLU A 47 3.43 -3.63 -22.03
CA GLU A 47 4.40 -3.51 -20.95
C GLU A 47 4.12 -4.69 -20.02
N GLU A 48 5.15 -5.52 -19.78
CA GLU A 48 5.03 -6.74 -18.98
C GLU A 48 4.03 -6.53 -17.84
N ALA A 49 2.98 -7.35 -17.80
CA ALA A 49 1.96 -7.24 -16.77
C ALA A 49 2.67 -7.24 -15.41
N PHE A 50 2.40 -6.22 -14.59
CA PHE A 50 3.04 -6.06 -13.28
C PHE A 50 3.02 -7.39 -12.52
N SER A 51 4.19 -7.85 -12.11
CA SER A 51 4.36 -9.08 -11.32
C SER A 51 4.53 -8.71 -9.84
N PRO A 52 3.48 -8.87 -9.00
CA PRO A 52 3.55 -8.46 -7.61
C PRO A 52 4.58 -9.25 -6.82
N ASP A 53 4.70 -10.55 -7.09
CA ASP A 53 5.63 -11.44 -6.37
C ASP A 53 7.09 -11.14 -6.74
N ALA A 54 7.39 -10.83 -8.01
CA ALA A 54 8.73 -10.41 -8.42
C ALA A 54 9.11 -9.07 -7.79
N PHE A 55 8.16 -8.12 -7.76
CA PHE A 55 8.34 -6.84 -7.07
C PHE A 55 8.63 -7.05 -5.57
N ALA A 56 7.82 -7.86 -4.89
CA ALA A 56 7.96 -8.14 -3.47
C ALA A 56 9.29 -8.82 -3.13
N ALA A 57 9.76 -9.77 -3.94
CA ALA A 57 11.05 -10.43 -3.76
C ALA A 57 12.23 -9.43 -3.75
N GLY A 58 12.17 -8.38 -4.57
CA GLY A 58 13.17 -7.31 -4.59
C GLY A 58 12.95 -6.22 -3.53
N ALA A 59 11.70 -5.93 -3.17
CA ALA A 59 11.35 -4.87 -2.23
C ALA A 59 11.53 -5.29 -0.76
N PHE A 60 11.10 -6.50 -0.39
CA PHE A 60 11.07 -6.94 1.00
C PHE A 60 12.43 -6.89 1.70
N PRO A 61 13.56 -7.35 1.10
CA PRO A 61 14.87 -7.23 1.74
C PRO A 61 15.29 -5.78 2.03
N LYS A 62 14.92 -4.84 1.14
CA LYS A 62 15.22 -3.41 1.33
C LYS A 62 14.36 -2.82 2.46
N ILE A 63 13.09 -3.20 2.51
CA ILE A 63 12.17 -2.81 3.60
C ILE A 63 12.71 -3.35 4.93
N ALA A 64 13.03 -4.64 5.01
CA ALA A 64 13.54 -5.27 6.23
C ALA A 64 14.84 -4.59 6.71
N ALA A 65 15.76 -4.27 5.81
CA ALA A 65 16.99 -3.55 6.14
C ALA A 65 16.72 -2.13 6.67
N TRP A 66 15.82 -1.39 6.03
CA TRP A 66 15.42 -0.06 6.49
C TRP A 66 14.76 -0.13 7.88
N VAL A 67 13.88 -1.10 8.11
CA VAL A 67 13.21 -1.27 9.41
C VAL A 67 14.23 -1.61 10.48
N ASP A 68 15.21 -2.49 10.23
CA ASP A 68 16.23 -2.83 11.23
C ASP A 68 17.09 -1.63 11.65
N SER A 69 17.42 -0.74 10.69
CA SER A 69 18.22 0.46 10.97
C SER A 69 17.44 1.59 11.66
N HIS A 70 16.11 1.62 11.52
CA HIS A 70 15.25 2.66 12.10
C HIS A 70 14.46 2.18 13.32
N ALA A 71 14.42 0.88 13.62
CA ALA A 71 13.63 0.34 14.72
C ALA A 71 14.15 0.79 16.10
N ALA A 72 13.32 1.54 16.82
CA ALA A 72 13.51 1.85 18.23
C ALA A 72 13.08 0.68 19.12
N ASP A 73 13.64 0.62 20.34
CA ASP A 73 13.06 -0.21 21.40
C ASP A 73 11.61 0.24 21.68
N ALA A 74 10.70 -0.70 21.92
CA ALA A 74 9.29 -0.38 22.10
C ALA A 74 8.99 0.56 23.28
N ALA A 75 9.72 0.46 24.40
CA ALA A 75 9.53 1.36 25.53
C ALA A 75 10.04 2.77 25.22
N ASP A 76 11.18 2.87 24.53
CA ASP A 76 11.72 4.16 24.07
C ASP A 76 10.83 4.80 23.03
N LEU A 77 10.30 4.01 22.08
CA LEU A 77 9.36 4.49 21.08
C LEU A 77 8.10 5.04 21.73
N ALA A 78 7.52 4.33 22.71
CA ALA A 78 6.32 4.77 23.42
C ALA A 78 6.56 6.09 24.18
N ARG A 79 7.70 6.20 24.86
CA ARG A 79 8.09 7.44 25.57
C ARG A 79 8.32 8.60 24.61
N GLY A 80 9.04 8.36 23.51
CA GLY A 80 9.30 9.36 22.48
C GLY A 80 8.02 9.90 21.86
N LEU A 81 7.08 9.00 21.52
CA LEU A 81 5.78 9.39 20.98
C LEU A 81 4.93 10.22 21.94
N ALA A 82 5.07 10.01 23.26
CA ALA A 82 4.41 10.80 24.28
C ALA A 82 5.07 12.17 24.51
N SER A 83 6.39 12.27 24.34
CA SER A 83 7.14 13.51 24.58
C SER A 83 7.22 14.43 23.35
N ASP A 84 7.56 13.88 22.20
CA ASP A 84 7.72 14.60 20.94
C ASP A 84 7.42 13.65 19.78
N ARG A 85 6.15 13.64 19.38
CA ARG A 85 5.64 12.75 18.34
C ARG A 85 6.32 13.00 16.99
N ASP A 86 6.49 14.26 16.60
CA ASP A 86 6.96 14.59 15.25
C ASP A 86 8.44 14.24 15.09
N ALA A 87 9.27 14.55 16.10
CA ALA A 87 10.68 14.15 16.09
C ALA A 87 10.83 12.61 16.13
N THR A 88 9.98 11.92 16.90
CA THR A 88 10.01 10.46 16.99
C THR A 88 9.61 9.82 15.66
N VAL A 89 8.56 10.30 15.01
CA VAL A 89 8.14 9.84 13.68
C VAL A 89 9.23 10.10 12.64
N ALA A 90 9.83 11.29 12.63
CA ALA A 90 10.89 11.63 11.68
C ALA A 90 12.12 10.71 11.80
N LYS A 91 12.39 10.19 13.01
CA LYS A 91 13.54 9.32 13.26
C LYS A 91 13.25 7.83 13.04
N HIS A 92 12.05 7.37 13.36
CA HIS A 92 11.72 5.95 13.45
C HIS A 92 10.65 5.50 12.44
N GLY A 93 10.21 6.37 11.55
CA GLY A 93 9.06 6.10 10.70
C GLY A 93 8.89 7.05 9.54
N THR A 94 7.70 6.99 8.97
CA THR A 94 7.24 7.91 7.94
C THR A 94 5.82 8.41 8.24
N PRO A 95 5.48 9.65 7.88
CA PRO A 95 4.12 10.14 7.97
C PRO A 95 3.19 9.31 7.07
N GLY A 96 2.01 8.96 7.60
CA GLY A 96 0.96 8.27 6.86
C GLY A 96 -0.36 9.05 6.91
N SER A 97 -1.32 8.67 6.06
CA SER A 97 -2.60 9.38 5.93
C SER A 97 -3.55 9.18 7.12
N ILE A 98 -3.49 8.00 7.76
CA ILE A 98 -4.31 7.66 8.95
C ILE A 98 -3.48 7.86 10.22
N GLY A 99 -2.27 7.31 10.21
CA GLY A 99 -1.28 7.45 11.25
C GLY A 99 0.11 7.21 10.65
N PRO A 100 1.18 7.63 11.34
CA PRO A 100 2.53 7.34 10.88
C PRO A 100 2.80 5.84 10.93
N GLU A 101 3.63 5.39 10.00
CA GLU A 101 4.21 4.06 9.99
C GLU A 101 5.53 4.09 10.77
N LEU A 102 5.71 3.19 11.72
CA LEU A 102 6.86 3.21 12.64
C LEU A 102 7.55 1.86 12.67
N ALA A 103 8.88 1.88 12.69
CA ALA A 103 9.72 0.72 12.95
C ALA A 103 9.93 0.54 14.46
N VAL A 104 9.70 -0.68 14.94
CA VAL A 104 9.82 -1.04 16.36
C VAL A 104 10.57 -2.36 16.53
N ARG A 105 11.26 -2.48 17.65
CA ARG A 105 11.92 -3.69 18.11
C ARG A 105 11.60 -3.93 19.58
N PHE A 106 11.36 -5.18 19.94
CA PHE A 106 11.15 -5.58 21.33
C PHE A 106 11.47 -7.06 21.53
N THR A 107 11.70 -7.43 22.78
CA THR A 107 11.74 -8.83 23.20
C THR A 107 10.61 -9.07 24.18
N GLY A 108 9.84 -10.13 23.97
CA GLY A 108 8.70 -10.42 24.84
C GLY A 108 8.16 -11.83 24.69
N THR A 109 7.32 -12.21 25.64
CA THR A 109 6.68 -13.52 25.70
C THR A 109 5.34 -13.48 24.99
N LEU A 110 5.14 -14.40 24.05
CA LEU A 110 3.89 -14.52 23.31
C LEU A 110 2.80 -15.16 24.16
N GLY A 111 1.60 -14.59 24.14
CA GLY A 111 0.42 -15.19 24.77
C GLY A 111 -0.34 -16.14 23.84
N GLU A 112 -1.61 -16.37 24.15
CA GLU A 112 -2.50 -17.18 23.31
C GLU A 112 -2.94 -16.40 22.06
N PRO A 113 -2.76 -16.94 20.84
CA PRO A 113 -3.09 -16.24 19.62
C PRO A 113 -4.60 -16.22 19.38
N GLN A 114 -5.09 -15.10 18.86
CA GLN A 114 -6.42 -15.00 18.28
C GLN A 114 -6.31 -14.75 16.78
N ARG A 115 -6.79 -15.70 15.96
CA ARG A 115 -6.73 -15.63 14.49
C ARG A 115 -5.31 -15.38 13.95
N GLY A 116 -4.30 -15.91 14.64
CA GLY A 116 -2.88 -15.76 14.28
C GLY A 116 -2.25 -14.42 14.69
N ILE A 117 -2.93 -13.63 15.51
CA ILE A 117 -2.38 -12.43 16.14
C ILE A 117 -2.02 -12.79 17.58
N TYR A 118 -0.74 -12.66 17.93
CA TYR A 118 -0.23 -12.97 19.27
C TYR A 118 -0.15 -11.70 20.11
N PRO A 119 -0.80 -11.62 21.28
CA PRO A 119 -0.44 -10.62 22.28
C PRO A 119 0.97 -10.89 22.81
N VAL A 120 1.71 -9.83 23.14
CA VAL A 120 3.10 -9.96 23.61
C VAL A 120 3.27 -9.20 24.93
N SER A 121 3.77 -9.91 25.93
CA SER A 121 4.23 -9.31 27.18
C SER A 121 5.68 -8.84 27.02
N VAL A 122 5.87 -7.52 26.96
CA VAL A 122 7.18 -6.87 26.82
C VAL A 122 7.47 -6.11 28.10
N ALA A 123 8.66 -6.32 28.68
CA ALA A 123 9.08 -5.64 29.90
C ALA A 123 9.39 -4.16 29.62
N GLY A 124 9.12 -3.29 30.60
CA GLY A 124 9.46 -1.86 30.52
C GLY A 124 8.53 -1.00 29.68
N LEU A 125 7.46 -1.57 29.11
CA LEU A 125 6.42 -0.77 28.47
C LEU A 125 5.68 0.12 29.48
N PRO A 126 5.26 1.35 29.09
CA PRO A 126 4.36 2.16 29.89
C PRO A 126 3.05 1.43 30.23
N ASP A 127 2.47 1.76 31.38
CA ASP A 127 1.19 1.17 31.81
C ASP A 127 0.10 1.40 30.76
N GLY A 128 -0.66 0.33 30.46
CA GLY A 128 -1.73 0.36 29.45
C GLY A 128 -1.24 0.26 28.00
N GLN A 129 0.07 0.18 27.74
CA GLN A 129 0.59 -0.10 26.40
C GLN A 129 0.50 -1.59 26.08
N HIS A 130 -0.17 -1.92 24.97
CA HIS A 130 -0.35 -3.28 24.50
C HIS A 130 0.30 -3.49 23.14
N ILE A 131 1.06 -4.58 23.00
CA ILE A 131 1.67 -4.99 21.73
C ILE A 131 1.08 -6.31 21.29
N ARG A 132 0.76 -6.40 20.01
CA ARG A 132 0.31 -7.60 19.32
C ARG A 132 1.10 -7.77 18.05
N VAL A 133 1.37 -9.01 17.64
CA VAL A 133 2.14 -9.31 16.42
C VAL A 133 1.32 -10.20 15.50
N GLN A 134 1.27 -9.83 14.21
CA GLN A 134 0.65 -10.63 13.17
C GLN A 134 1.61 -11.74 12.74
N MET A 135 1.32 -12.97 13.16
CA MET A 135 2.09 -14.17 12.78
C MET A 135 1.20 -15.25 12.13
N GLY A 136 0.01 -14.84 11.70
CA GLY A 136 -1.05 -15.71 11.23
C GLY A 136 -0.93 -16.10 9.76
N PRO A 137 -1.80 -17.01 9.30
CA PRO A 137 -1.90 -17.34 7.89
C PRO A 137 -2.35 -16.15 7.04
N ALA A 138 -3.01 -15.15 7.64
CA ALA A 138 -3.34 -13.88 7.00
C ALA A 138 -2.60 -12.72 7.68
N ILE A 139 -1.94 -11.90 6.87
CA ILE A 139 -1.32 -10.63 7.28
C ILE A 139 -2.09 -9.53 6.55
N ASN A 140 -2.69 -8.65 7.33
CA ASN A 140 -3.52 -7.56 6.85
C ASN A 140 -2.74 -6.26 6.89
N GLY A 141 -3.19 -5.28 6.11
CA GLY A 141 -2.58 -3.94 6.10
C GLY A 141 -1.50 -3.78 5.04
N THR A 142 -0.99 -2.56 4.98
CA THR A 142 0.00 -2.12 3.99
C THR A 142 1.27 -1.59 4.64
N ASP A 143 1.41 -1.76 5.95
CA ASP A 143 2.47 -1.21 6.81
C ASP A 143 3.85 -1.45 6.22
N LEU A 144 4.16 -2.68 5.76
CA LEU A 144 5.46 -3.00 5.16
C LEU A 144 5.74 -2.23 3.86
N ARG A 145 4.72 -1.99 3.03
CA ARG A 145 4.86 -1.19 1.81
C ARG A 145 5.10 0.27 2.16
N ASP A 146 4.40 0.76 3.17
CA ASP A 146 4.28 2.18 3.46
C ASP A 146 5.40 2.70 4.37
N VAL A 147 5.98 1.85 5.23
CA VAL A 147 6.93 2.25 6.28
C VAL A 147 8.13 3.05 5.79
N THR A 148 8.65 2.73 4.60
CA THR A 148 9.82 3.41 4.04
C THR A 148 9.48 4.73 3.38
N GLY A 149 8.19 4.96 3.06
CA GLY A 149 7.74 6.11 2.26
C GLY A 149 8.22 6.12 0.81
N THR A 150 8.95 5.08 0.36
CA THR A 150 9.56 5.04 -0.98
C THR A 150 8.68 4.37 -2.02
N ILE A 151 7.71 3.54 -1.62
CA ILE A 151 6.81 2.84 -2.53
C ILE A 151 5.53 3.66 -2.65
N ALA A 152 5.47 4.51 -3.67
CA ALA A 152 4.36 5.44 -3.88
C ALA A 152 3.43 4.96 -4.99
N PHE A 153 2.15 5.34 -4.91
CA PHE A 153 1.13 5.00 -5.92
C PHE A 153 1.56 5.36 -7.35
N GLY A 154 2.27 6.48 -7.56
CA GLY A 154 2.74 6.93 -8.87
C GLY A 154 3.74 5.98 -9.56
N GLN A 155 4.24 4.96 -8.87
CA GLN A 155 5.07 3.89 -9.44
C GLN A 155 4.24 2.76 -10.07
N PHE A 156 2.91 2.81 -9.92
CA PHE A 156 2.00 1.77 -10.35
C PHE A 156 0.95 2.35 -11.30
N ARG A 157 0.52 1.52 -12.25
CA ARG A 157 -0.45 1.93 -13.28
C ARG A 157 -1.84 2.21 -12.71
N ASN A 158 -2.23 1.51 -11.65
CA ASN A 158 -3.56 1.60 -11.07
C ASN A 158 -3.57 1.12 -9.61
N GLN A 159 -4.72 1.29 -8.96
CA GLN A 159 -4.93 0.91 -7.56
C GLN A 159 -4.79 -0.59 -7.31
N ILE A 160 -5.18 -1.43 -8.27
CA ILE A 160 -5.09 -2.89 -8.12
C ILE A 160 -3.62 -3.32 -8.05
N ASP A 161 -2.78 -2.80 -8.94
CA ASP A 161 -1.33 -3.07 -8.95
C ASP A 161 -0.67 -2.60 -7.64
N TYR A 162 -1.01 -1.40 -7.17
CA TYR A 162 -0.50 -0.84 -5.91
C TYR A 162 -0.90 -1.65 -4.66
N GLN A 163 -2.12 -2.18 -4.62
CA GLN A 163 -2.58 -3.02 -3.52
C GLN A 163 -2.03 -4.45 -3.62
N ASN A 164 -1.90 -4.98 -4.83
CA ASN A 164 -1.27 -6.28 -5.07
C ASN A 164 0.20 -6.26 -4.64
N ALA A 165 0.91 -5.16 -4.85
CA ALA A 165 2.27 -4.98 -4.36
C ALA A 165 2.36 -5.11 -2.83
N ALA A 166 1.46 -4.44 -2.08
CA ALA A 166 1.41 -4.56 -0.61
C ALA A 166 1.12 -6.00 -0.16
N ALA A 167 0.11 -6.63 -0.77
CA ALA A 167 -0.25 -8.01 -0.45
C ALA A 167 0.90 -8.99 -0.76
N ALA A 168 1.63 -8.77 -1.85
CA ALA A 168 2.78 -9.58 -2.22
C ALA A 168 3.96 -9.39 -1.25
N ILE A 169 4.24 -8.17 -0.80
CA ILE A 169 5.24 -7.92 0.25
C ILE A 169 4.90 -8.68 1.53
N ASN A 170 3.63 -8.68 1.95
CA ASN A 170 3.19 -9.47 3.10
C ASN A 170 3.39 -10.97 2.88
N ARG A 171 3.14 -11.49 1.67
CA ARG A 171 3.41 -12.91 1.34
C ARG A 171 4.90 -13.23 1.37
N GLU A 172 5.74 -12.36 0.83
CA GLU A 172 7.19 -12.57 0.82
C GLU A 172 7.76 -12.53 2.23
N MET A 173 7.28 -11.60 3.08
CA MET A 173 7.58 -11.59 4.51
C MET A 173 7.22 -12.93 5.16
N LYS A 174 5.99 -13.42 4.95
CA LYS A 174 5.57 -14.71 5.52
C LYS A 174 6.51 -15.84 5.12
N LYS A 175 6.91 -15.88 3.85
CA LYS A 175 7.81 -16.90 3.30
C LYS A 175 9.21 -16.81 3.91
N GLN A 176 9.77 -15.61 4.06
CA GLN A 176 11.14 -15.44 4.54
C GLN A 176 11.26 -15.45 6.07
N VAL A 177 10.24 -14.98 6.80
CA VAL A 177 10.29 -14.75 8.25
C VAL A 177 9.49 -15.80 9.00
N LEU A 178 8.22 -16.00 8.63
CA LEU A 178 7.30 -16.83 9.43
C LEU A 178 7.35 -18.33 9.08
N ALA A 179 7.56 -18.66 7.80
CA ALA A 179 7.60 -20.05 7.36
C ALA A 179 8.76 -20.85 7.98
N PRO A 180 10.01 -20.32 8.07
CA PRO A 180 11.10 -21.03 8.74
C PRO A 180 10.91 -21.14 10.26
N LEU A 181 10.22 -20.19 10.88
CA LEU A 181 9.95 -20.18 12.31
C LEU A 181 8.91 -21.24 12.73
N GLY A 182 7.87 -21.43 11.91
CA GLY A 182 6.72 -22.26 12.24
C GLY A 182 5.85 -21.63 13.34
N THR A 183 4.72 -21.02 12.97
CA THR A 183 3.95 -20.16 13.88
C THR A 183 2.85 -20.86 14.68
N ALA A 184 2.73 -22.19 14.59
CA ALA A 184 1.62 -22.95 15.18
C ALA A 184 1.74 -23.20 16.70
N SER A 185 2.92 -23.00 17.30
CA SER A 185 3.17 -23.33 18.71
C SER A 185 4.17 -22.38 19.35
N LEU A 186 3.87 -21.08 19.28
CA LEU A 186 4.74 -20.03 19.81
C LEU A 186 4.26 -19.45 21.15
N SER A 187 3.07 -19.80 21.61
CA SER A 187 2.55 -19.38 22.93
C SER A 187 3.49 -19.78 24.06
N GLY A 188 3.70 -18.86 25.00
CA GLY A 188 4.64 -18.98 26.10
C GLY A 188 6.11 -18.81 25.72
N LYS A 189 6.47 -18.71 24.42
CA LYS A 189 7.86 -18.49 24.00
C LYS A 189 8.22 -17.02 24.05
N THR A 190 9.46 -16.73 24.45
CA THR A 190 10.07 -15.40 24.35
C THR A 190 10.74 -15.26 23.00
N LEU A 191 10.47 -14.18 22.28
CA LEU A 191 11.05 -13.86 20.97
C LEU A 191 11.49 -12.40 20.93
N THR A 192 12.56 -12.12 20.19
CA THR A 192 12.90 -10.77 19.74
C THR A 192 12.25 -10.54 18.38
N VAL A 193 11.41 -9.51 18.29
CA VAL A 193 10.69 -9.12 17.09
C VAL A 193 11.17 -7.75 16.66
N THR A 194 11.52 -7.62 15.38
CA THR A 194 11.66 -6.35 14.69
C THR A 194 10.55 -6.26 13.65
N GLY A 195 9.82 -5.16 13.61
CA GLY A 195 8.67 -5.02 12.73
C GLY A 195 8.19 -3.59 12.57
N VAL A 196 7.04 -3.47 11.94
CA VAL A 196 6.41 -2.19 11.63
C VAL A 196 5.02 -2.11 12.22
N LEU A 197 4.56 -0.91 12.54
CA LEU A 197 3.19 -0.67 12.94
C LEU A 197 2.68 0.65 12.36
N GLN A 198 1.43 0.66 11.92
CA GLN A 198 0.70 1.90 11.71
C GLN A 198 0.11 2.37 13.05
N MET A 199 0.44 3.58 13.48
CA MET A 199 -0.08 4.12 14.73
C MET A 199 -1.51 4.66 14.56
N ILE A 200 -2.48 3.74 14.53
CA ILE A 200 -3.91 4.03 14.54
C ILE A 200 -4.40 4.26 15.98
N ASN A 201 -3.92 3.43 16.92
CA ASN A 201 -4.21 3.54 18.34
C ASN A 201 -2.89 3.76 19.12
N PRO A 202 -2.78 4.84 19.91
CA PRO A 202 -1.54 5.13 20.64
C PRO A 202 -1.16 4.05 21.66
N THR A 203 -2.13 3.38 22.28
CA THR A 203 -1.89 2.42 23.37
C THR A 203 -2.03 0.95 22.95
N SER A 204 -2.42 0.68 21.70
CA SER A 204 -2.51 -0.69 21.17
C SER A 204 -1.85 -0.78 19.81
N TRP A 205 -0.67 -1.40 19.79
CA TRP A 205 0.11 -1.58 18.57
C TRP A 205 -0.12 -2.96 17.98
N LEU A 206 -0.36 -2.99 16.68
CA LEU A 206 -0.38 -4.19 15.86
C LEU A 206 0.88 -4.16 14.99
N VAL A 207 1.76 -5.13 15.19
CA VAL A 207 3.07 -5.17 14.57
C VAL A 207 3.10 -6.23 13.48
N THR A 208 3.54 -5.85 12.28
CA THR A 208 3.88 -6.77 11.20
C THR A 208 5.40 -7.00 11.20
N PRO A 209 5.88 -8.24 11.45
CA PRO A 209 7.30 -8.48 11.65
C PRO A 209 8.08 -8.47 10.33
N VAL A 210 9.31 -7.96 10.35
CA VAL A 210 10.32 -8.16 9.29
C VAL A 210 11.41 -9.15 9.71
N ALA A 211 11.55 -9.38 11.02
CA ALA A 211 12.45 -10.36 11.58
C ALA A 211 11.91 -10.86 12.92
N VAL A 212 12.07 -12.16 13.16
CA VAL A 212 11.75 -12.80 14.44
C VAL A 212 12.89 -13.74 14.79
N LYS A 213 13.42 -13.61 16.00
CA LYS A 213 14.54 -14.42 16.49
C LYS A 213 14.17 -15.01 17.85
N MET A 214 14.54 -16.26 18.06
CA MET A 214 14.62 -16.79 19.43
C MET A 214 15.86 -16.17 20.10
N PRO A 215 15.77 -15.81 21.39
CA PRO A 215 16.91 -15.32 22.16
C PRO A 215 18.02 -16.36 22.29
#